data_AF-A0A522JRY2-F1
#
_entry.id   AF-A0A522JRY2-F1
#
_cell.length_a   1.000
_cell.length_b   1.000
_cell.length_c   1.000
_cell.angle_alpha   90.00
_cell.angle_beta   90.00
_cell.angle_gamma   90.00
#
_symmetry.space_group_name_H-M   'P 1'
#
loop_
_entity.id
_entity.type
_entity.pdbx_description
1 polymer ?
#
loop_
_entity_poly.entity_id
_entity_poly.type
_entity_poly.pdbx_seq_one_letter_code
_entity_poly.pdbx_strand_id
1 'polypeptide(L)'
;MERITELDILSGKRLCTLRVLGSWSPDRHAPSPCGAILFEFEDLSVLCLSPLRFRASQQGSTYCLESGAIASFGFLMRLADSEMAATLVDAIGPSEGTWEGCWTHRAIPQMGARLEAVGAVNTSIDSWVMKFVFEGDAVHQLRYRPDLDGSLEFSEPEHRHRIEIIEVLHPNQPFGWLHPAAPLCFAFEEHCWPSAAMRDWPFSLRKALRASSEPERLRRDVLLRAMRARFAQHPRLQRRLTCLSYPVMCPDCPPDIYEALKAS
;
A
#
# COMPACT_ATOMS: atom_id res chain seq x y z
N MET A 1 8.32 25.43 -4.62
CA MET A 1 7.36 24.43 -5.12
C MET A 1 7.19 24.72 -6.58
N GLU A 2 7.38 23.72 -7.42
CA GLU A 2 7.24 23.85 -8.87
C GLU A 2 5.83 23.45 -9.29
N ARG A 3 5.23 24.14 -10.26
CA ARG A 3 3.88 23.82 -10.72
C ARG A 3 3.88 22.58 -11.61
N ILE A 4 2.78 21.83 -11.52
CA ILE A 4 2.46 20.72 -12.42
C ILE A 4 1.31 21.24 -13.28
N THR A 5 1.60 21.64 -14.52
CA THR A 5 0.66 22.40 -15.37
C THR A 5 -0.68 21.67 -15.58
N GLU A 6 -0.66 20.34 -15.64
CA GLU A 6 -1.87 19.51 -15.76
C GLU A 6 -2.84 19.64 -14.57
N LEU A 7 -2.34 20.08 -13.41
CA LEU A 7 -3.12 20.20 -12.17
C LEU A 7 -3.49 21.65 -11.84
N ASP A 8 -3.01 22.64 -12.59
CA ASP A 8 -3.35 24.05 -12.36
C ASP A 8 -4.87 24.29 -12.44
N ILE A 9 -5.58 23.47 -13.22
CA ILE A 9 -7.05 23.48 -13.31
C ILE A 9 -7.76 23.23 -11.96
N LEU A 10 -7.07 22.63 -10.98
CA LEU A 10 -7.63 22.38 -9.65
C LEU A 10 -7.52 23.61 -8.74
N SER A 11 -6.68 24.59 -9.08
CA SER A 11 -6.52 25.80 -8.27
C SER A 11 -7.84 26.57 -8.19
N GLY A 12 -8.17 27.01 -6.98
CA GLY A 12 -9.42 27.65 -6.61
C GLY A 12 -10.57 26.69 -6.31
N LYS A 13 -10.50 25.40 -6.68
CA LYS A 13 -11.60 24.44 -6.45
C LYS A 13 -11.66 24.00 -4.99
N ARG A 14 -12.87 23.73 -4.49
CA ARG A 14 -13.10 23.22 -3.13
C ARG A 14 -12.92 21.72 -3.08
N LEU A 15 -12.20 21.23 -2.08
CA LEU A 15 -12.14 19.80 -1.80
C LEU A 15 -13.46 19.36 -1.15
N CYS A 16 -14.24 18.56 -1.86
CA CYS A 16 -15.53 18.07 -1.41
C CYS A 16 -15.38 16.79 -0.59
N THR A 17 -14.53 15.87 -1.03
CA THR A 17 -14.36 14.56 -0.39
C THR A 17 -12.95 14.03 -0.63
N LEU A 18 -12.50 13.19 0.30
CA LEU A 18 -11.23 12.49 0.22
C LEU A 18 -11.48 11.02 0.56
N ARG A 19 -11.24 10.12 -0.40
CA ARG A 19 -11.41 8.68 -0.21
C ARG A 19 -10.07 7.98 -0.21
N VAL A 20 -9.96 6.98 0.63
CA VAL A 20 -8.73 6.21 0.85
C VAL A 20 -9.04 4.76 0.57
N LEU A 21 -8.24 4.15 -0.32
CA LEU A 21 -8.45 2.78 -0.78
C LEU A 21 -7.23 1.94 -0.39
N GLY A 22 -7.48 0.79 0.24
CA GLY A 22 -6.43 -0.13 0.69
C GLY A 22 -5.63 0.40 1.88
N SER A 23 -6.33 1.05 2.83
CA SER A 23 -5.76 1.60 4.07
C SER A 23 -5.10 0.53 4.94
N TRP A 24 -4.04 0.94 5.65
CA TRP A 24 -3.29 0.17 6.65
C TRP A 24 -3.97 0.03 8.00
N SER A 25 -5.04 0.78 8.26
CA SER A 25 -5.76 0.68 9.51
C SER A 25 -7.27 0.77 9.30
N PRO A 26 -8.06 -0.10 9.97
CA PRO A 26 -9.47 0.16 10.20
C PRO A 26 -9.67 1.25 11.27
N ASP A 27 -8.63 1.58 12.05
CA ASP A 27 -8.67 2.64 13.04
C ASP A 27 -8.75 3.99 12.34
N ARG A 28 -9.87 4.68 12.57
CA ARG A 28 -10.21 5.99 11.98
C ARG A 28 -9.42 7.14 12.63
N HIS A 29 -8.55 6.84 13.60
CA HIS A 29 -7.93 7.83 14.46
C HIS A 29 -6.56 8.37 14.00
N ALA A 30 -5.95 7.79 12.96
CA ALA A 30 -4.71 8.31 12.38
C ALA A 30 -4.68 8.20 10.84
N PRO A 31 -4.03 9.14 10.13
CA PRO A 31 -3.66 8.93 8.73
C PRO A 31 -2.91 7.61 8.62
N SER A 32 -3.27 6.79 7.66
CA SER A 32 -2.66 5.48 7.50
C SER A 32 -2.19 5.35 6.06
N PRO A 33 -0.99 4.81 5.80
CA PRO A 33 -0.57 4.56 4.43
C PRO A 33 -1.63 3.72 3.69
N CYS A 34 -1.75 3.90 2.39
CA CYS A 34 -2.83 3.31 1.62
C CYS A 34 -2.38 2.91 0.22
N GLY A 35 -3.22 2.19 -0.52
CA GLY A 35 -2.91 1.85 -1.90
C GLY A 35 -3.23 2.98 -2.88
N ALA A 36 -4.34 3.66 -2.67
CA ALA A 36 -4.82 4.73 -3.54
C ALA A 36 -5.59 5.78 -2.74
N ILE A 37 -5.61 7.01 -3.25
CA ILE A 37 -6.30 8.15 -2.68
C ILE A 37 -7.05 8.85 -3.81
N LEU A 38 -8.32 9.13 -3.59
CA LEU A 38 -9.15 9.94 -4.48
C LEU A 38 -9.44 11.28 -3.80
N PHE A 39 -8.99 12.36 -4.41
CA PHE A 39 -9.38 13.73 -4.07
C PHE A 39 -10.56 14.11 -4.96
N GLU A 40 -11.74 14.35 -4.39
CA GLU A 40 -12.91 14.83 -5.12
C GLU A 40 -13.07 16.33 -4.87
N PHE A 41 -12.90 17.13 -5.91
CA PHE A 41 -13.21 18.55 -5.94
C PHE A 41 -14.59 18.77 -6.58
N GLU A 42 -15.03 20.03 -6.67
CA GLU A 42 -16.36 20.43 -7.15
C GLU A 42 -16.82 19.70 -8.42
N ASP A 43 -16.01 19.72 -9.48
CA ASP A 43 -16.30 19.17 -10.82
C ASP A 43 -15.16 18.27 -11.35
N LEU A 44 -14.10 18.07 -10.57
CA LEU A 44 -12.92 17.30 -10.96
C LEU A 44 -12.48 16.41 -9.81
N SER A 45 -11.88 15.28 -10.15
CA SER A 45 -11.30 14.35 -9.21
C SER A 45 -9.87 13.99 -9.61
N VAL A 46 -9.02 13.77 -8.61
CA VAL A 46 -7.66 13.28 -8.80
C VAL A 46 -7.52 11.94 -8.10
N LEU A 47 -7.31 10.89 -8.87
CA LEU A 47 -6.95 9.58 -8.35
C LEU A 47 -5.44 9.40 -8.36
N CYS A 48 -4.86 9.19 -7.19
CA CYS A 48 -3.48 8.74 -7.03
C CYS A 48 -3.48 7.26 -6.65
N LEU A 49 -2.72 6.44 -7.36
CA LEU A 49 -2.67 4.99 -7.12
C LEU A 49 -1.24 4.42 -7.10
N SER A 50 -1.03 3.45 -6.22
CA SER A 50 0.18 2.66 -6.16
C SER A 50 0.24 1.69 -7.35
N PRO A 51 1.22 1.82 -8.27
CA PRO A 51 1.40 0.86 -9.34
C PRO A 51 1.78 -0.52 -8.80
N LEU A 52 2.50 -0.58 -7.67
CA LEU A 52 2.91 -1.84 -7.04
C LEU A 52 1.72 -2.66 -6.52
N ARG A 53 0.69 -2.00 -5.99
CA ARG A 53 -0.50 -2.67 -5.43
C ARG A 53 -1.55 -3.00 -6.49
N PHE A 54 -1.73 -2.14 -7.49
CA PHE A 54 -2.86 -2.26 -8.43
C PHE A 54 -2.48 -2.60 -9.87
N ARG A 55 -1.19 -2.63 -10.23
CA ARG A 55 -0.76 -2.87 -11.61
C ARG A 55 0.29 -3.97 -11.78
N ALA A 56 0.37 -4.45 -13.02
CA ALA A 56 1.42 -5.37 -13.45
C ALA A 56 2.77 -4.66 -13.65
N SER A 57 2.76 -3.41 -14.14
CA SER A 57 3.95 -2.55 -14.22
C SER A 57 4.12 -1.74 -12.94
N GLN A 58 5.36 -1.62 -12.45
CA GLN A 58 5.72 -0.81 -11.28
C GLN A 58 6.02 0.66 -11.63
N GLN A 59 5.88 1.06 -12.90
CA GLN A 59 6.18 2.42 -13.31
C GLN A 59 5.08 3.40 -12.83
N GLY A 60 5.51 4.41 -12.08
CA GLY A 60 4.70 5.58 -11.73
C GLY A 60 4.64 6.59 -12.88
N SER A 61 3.95 7.71 -12.64
CA SER A 61 3.87 8.80 -13.61
C SER A 61 5.06 9.74 -13.48
N THR A 62 5.52 10.25 -14.62
CA THR A 62 6.51 11.34 -14.72
C THR A 62 5.83 12.58 -15.26
N TYR A 63 6.12 13.73 -14.67
CA TYR A 63 5.53 15.02 -15.04
C TYR A 63 6.60 16.03 -15.39
N CYS A 64 6.36 16.80 -16.45
CA CYS A 64 7.16 17.97 -16.75
C CYS A 64 6.73 19.11 -15.82
N LEU A 65 7.70 19.75 -15.17
CA LEU A 65 7.49 20.91 -14.32
C LEU A 65 7.63 22.18 -15.15
N GLU A 66 7.11 23.29 -14.62
CA GLU A 66 7.22 24.61 -15.27
C GLU A 66 8.69 25.02 -15.56
N SER A 67 9.64 24.55 -14.74
CA SER A 67 11.07 24.77 -14.94
C SER A 67 11.67 23.98 -16.13
N GLY A 68 10.93 23.04 -16.71
CA GLY A 68 11.42 22.04 -17.66
C GLY A 68 12.04 20.79 -17.02
N ALA A 69 12.14 20.74 -15.68
CA ALA A 69 12.56 19.54 -14.96
C ALA A 69 11.49 18.43 -15.04
N ILE A 70 11.91 17.18 -14.84
CA ILE A 70 11.02 16.03 -14.80
C ILE A 70 10.89 15.55 -13.35
N ALA A 71 9.66 15.57 -12.82
CA ALA A 71 9.32 14.98 -11.53
C ALA A 71 8.81 13.56 -11.71
N SER A 72 9.31 12.62 -10.90
CA SER A 72 8.77 11.27 -10.76
C SER A 72 8.28 11.07 -9.34
N PHE A 73 6.99 10.80 -9.17
CA PHE A 73 6.40 10.61 -7.84
C PHE A 73 6.36 9.14 -7.39
N GLY A 74 6.65 8.18 -8.28
CA GLY A 74 6.57 6.75 -7.99
C GLY A 74 5.16 6.16 -7.94
N PHE A 75 4.11 7.00 -7.86
CA PHE A 75 2.71 6.63 -8.03
C PHE A 75 2.14 7.12 -9.36
N LEU A 76 1.01 6.56 -9.77
CA LEU A 76 0.26 7.08 -10.93
C LEU A 76 -0.78 8.07 -10.45
N MET A 77 -0.95 9.15 -11.19
CA MET A 77 -2.03 10.11 -10.97
C MET A 77 -2.89 10.23 -12.23
N ARG A 78 -4.20 10.35 -12.03
CA ARG A 78 -5.20 10.57 -13.08
C ARG A 78 -6.18 11.64 -12.67
N LEU A 79 -6.33 12.65 -13.51
CA LEU A 79 -7.44 13.58 -13.46
C LEU A 79 -8.67 12.93 -14.12
N ALA A 80 -9.83 13.09 -13.50
CA ALA A 80 -11.09 12.48 -13.95
C ALA A 80 -12.26 13.39 -13.58
N ASP A 81 -13.37 13.30 -14.33
CA ASP A 81 -14.67 13.77 -13.84
C ASP A 81 -15.27 12.78 -12.82
N SER A 82 -16.44 13.08 -12.29
CA SER A 82 -17.10 12.26 -11.27
C SER A 82 -17.50 10.85 -11.76
N GLU A 83 -17.92 10.71 -13.01
CA GLU A 83 -18.34 9.42 -13.59
C GLU A 83 -17.15 8.50 -13.81
N MET A 84 -16.08 9.04 -14.39
CA MET A 84 -14.82 8.33 -14.57
C MET A 84 -14.16 8.00 -13.22
N ALA A 85 -14.23 8.89 -12.24
CA ALA A 85 -13.72 8.64 -10.89
C ALA A 85 -14.41 7.43 -10.24
N ALA A 86 -15.75 7.36 -10.30
CA ALA A 86 -16.50 6.21 -9.80
C ALA A 86 -16.07 4.91 -10.48
N THR A 87 -15.96 4.93 -11.82
CA THR A 87 -15.49 3.77 -12.60
C THR A 87 -14.09 3.32 -12.19
N LEU A 88 -13.17 4.26 -11.93
CA LEU A 88 -11.81 3.94 -11.51
C LEU A 88 -11.76 3.35 -10.10
N VAL A 89 -12.60 3.83 -9.18
CA VAL A 89 -12.73 3.26 -7.82
C VAL A 89 -13.28 1.83 -7.91
N ASP A 90 -14.32 1.61 -8.70
CA ASP A 90 -14.90 0.28 -8.90
C ASP A 90 -13.92 -0.70 -9.53
N ALA A 91 -13.09 -0.23 -10.47
CA ALA A 91 -12.06 -1.03 -11.13
C ALA A 91 -10.90 -1.44 -10.20
N ILE A 92 -10.63 -0.67 -9.14
CA ILE A 92 -9.70 -1.07 -8.07
C ILE A 92 -10.29 -2.25 -7.29
N GLY A 93 -11.62 -2.32 -7.22
CA GLY A 93 -12.38 -3.33 -6.50
C GLY A 93 -12.21 -3.23 -4.99
N PRO A 94 -12.91 -4.09 -4.22
CA PRO A 94 -12.52 -4.36 -2.85
C PRO A 94 -11.18 -5.09 -2.92
N SER A 95 -10.07 -4.36 -2.85
CA SER A 95 -8.76 -5.00 -2.72
C SER A 95 -8.80 -5.93 -1.50
N GLU A 96 -8.13 -7.08 -1.54
CA GLU A 96 -8.02 -7.95 -0.36
C GLU A 96 -7.54 -7.12 0.86
N GLY A 97 -8.45 -6.80 1.80
CA GLY A 97 -8.17 -5.92 2.93
C GLY A 97 -8.38 -4.41 2.71
N THR A 98 -9.16 -3.95 1.72
CA THR A 98 -9.63 -2.54 1.67
C THR A 98 -10.57 -2.26 2.83
N TRP A 99 -10.11 -1.40 3.73
CA TRP A 99 -10.97 -0.71 4.67
C TRP A 99 -11.25 0.69 4.12
N GLU A 100 -12.52 1.06 3.99
CA GLU A 100 -12.93 2.46 3.86
C GLU A 100 -12.81 3.11 5.24
N GLY A 101 -11.67 3.77 5.46
CA GLY A 101 -11.42 4.55 6.67
C GLY A 101 -11.61 6.03 6.41
N CYS A 102 -12.25 6.74 7.34
CA CYS A 102 -12.17 8.20 7.41
C CYS A 102 -10.87 8.56 8.15
N TRP A 103 -9.99 9.34 7.53
CA TRP A 103 -8.85 9.95 8.23
C TRP A 103 -9.34 10.97 9.27
N THR A 104 -8.56 11.20 10.32
CA THR A 104 -8.88 12.22 11.32
C THR A 104 -8.72 13.64 10.81
N HIS A 105 -9.48 14.54 11.43
CA HIS A 105 -9.59 15.97 11.15
C HIS A 105 -8.27 16.79 11.10
N ARG A 106 -7.13 16.25 11.57
CA ARG A 106 -5.84 16.96 11.58
C ARG A 106 -4.84 16.49 10.53
N ALA A 107 -5.07 15.33 9.91
CA ALA A 107 -4.18 14.82 8.88
C ALA A 107 -4.70 15.05 7.46
N ILE A 108 -5.87 15.69 7.37
CA ILE A 108 -6.55 15.98 6.13
C ILE A 108 -6.91 17.45 6.08
N PRO A 109 -6.87 18.05 4.88
CA PRO A 109 -7.42 19.38 4.68
C PRO A 109 -8.89 19.42 5.10
N GLN A 110 -9.32 20.58 5.61
CA GLN A 110 -10.72 20.79 5.96
C GLN A 110 -11.60 20.59 4.73
N MET A 111 -12.63 19.75 4.85
CA MET A 111 -13.62 19.59 3.77
C MET A 111 -14.29 20.95 3.47
N GLY A 112 -14.37 21.28 2.19
CA GLY A 112 -14.82 22.57 1.68
C GLY A 112 -13.70 23.61 1.53
N ALA A 113 -12.48 23.36 2.01
CA ALA A 113 -11.35 24.27 1.82
C ALA A 113 -10.99 24.37 0.32
N ARG A 114 -10.65 25.59 -0.13
CA ARG A 114 -10.17 25.81 -1.49
C ARG A 114 -8.71 25.40 -1.62
N LEU A 115 -8.38 24.70 -2.70
CA LEU A 115 -7.00 24.43 -3.07
C LEU A 115 -6.41 25.69 -3.71
N GLU A 116 -5.45 26.34 -3.05
CA GLU A 116 -4.77 27.51 -3.61
C GLU A 116 -3.74 27.10 -4.64
N ALA A 117 -2.98 26.04 -4.37
CA ALA A 117 -1.96 25.54 -5.27
C ALA A 117 -1.69 24.04 -5.07
N VAL A 118 -1.26 23.40 -6.16
CA VAL A 118 -0.72 22.04 -6.15
C VAL A 118 0.54 22.01 -7.01
N GLY A 119 1.53 21.26 -6.57
CA GLY A 119 2.81 21.22 -7.27
C GLY A 119 3.76 20.16 -6.76
N ALA A 120 4.96 20.16 -7.31
CA ALA A 120 6.04 19.27 -6.94
C ALA A 120 7.02 19.96 -6.00
N VAL A 121 7.52 19.22 -5.02
CA VAL A 121 8.64 19.63 -4.16
C VAL A 121 9.69 18.54 -4.19
N ASN A 122 10.92 18.93 -4.46
CA ASN A 122 12.08 18.05 -4.34
C ASN A 122 12.50 17.99 -2.87
N THR A 123 12.55 16.78 -2.29
CA THR A 123 12.82 16.55 -0.86
C THR A 123 14.21 15.96 -0.57
N SER A 124 14.84 15.39 -1.60
CA SER A 124 16.22 14.87 -1.58
C SER A 124 16.66 14.63 -3.03
N ILE A 125 17.92 14.25 -3.22
CA ILE A 125 18.41 13.74 -4.51
C ILE A 125 17.43 12.64 -4.98
N ASP A 126 16.66 12.96 -6.03
CA ASP A 126 15.67 12.11 -6.71
C ASP A 126 14.37 11.72 -5.98
N SER A 127 13.98 12.40 -4.89
CA SER A 127 12.67 12.17 -4.24
C SER A 127 11.74 13.38 -4.39
N TRP A 128 10.78 13.26 -5.31
CA TRP A 128 9.72 14.24 -5.48
C TRP A 128 8.47 13.88 -4.66
N VAL A 129 7.88 14.88 -4.03
CA VAL A 129 6.58 14.76 -3.37
C VAL A 129 5.60 15.75 -3.98
N MET A 130 4.33 15.37 -3.99
CA MET A 130 3.27 16.27 -4.45
C MET A 130 2.77 17.08 -3.26
N LYS A 131 2.82 18.40 -3.36
CA LYS A 131 2.42 19.34 -2.32
C LYS A 131 1.07 19.96 -2.69
N PHE A 132 0.15 19.97 -1.74
CA PHE A 132 -1.14 20.62 -1.81
C PHE A 132 -1.16 21.77 -0.79
N VAL A 133 -1.56 22.94 -1.23
CA VAL A 133 -1.71 24.14 -0.40
C VAL A 133 -3.18 24.52 -0.44
N PHE A 134 -3.85 24.43 0.70
CA PHE A 134 -5.24 24.84 0.89
C PHE A 134 -5.29 26.19 1.60
N GLU A 135 -6.44 26.87 1.46
CA GLU A 135 -6.74 28.13 2.12
C GLU A 135 -6.41 28.10 3.62
N GLY A 136 -5.89 29.22 4.13
CA GLY A 136 -5.43 29.33 5.52
C GLY A 136 -4.06 28.66 5.78
N ASP A 137 -3.20 28.62 4.76
CA ASP A 137 -1.84 28.06 4.80
C ASP A 137 -1.80 26.56 5.19
N ALA A 138 -2.87 25.81 4.97
CA ALA A 138 -2.91 24.39 5.30
C ALA A 138 -2.17 23.57 4.23
N VAL A 139 -0.96 23.11 4.56
CA VAL A 139 -0.09 22.38 3.62
C VAL A 139 -0.13 20.88 3.88
N HIS A 140 -0.31 20.11 2.81
CA HIS A 140 -0.22 18.66 2.84
C HIS A 140 0.71 18.14 1.74
N GLN A 141 1.29 16.97 1.94
CA GLN A 141 2.17 16.29 1.00
C GLN A 141 1.71 14.86 0.77
N LEU A 142 1.64 14.46 -0.49
CA LEU A 142 1.47 13.09 -0.92
C LEU A 142 2.82 12.49 -1.30
N ARG A 143 3.14 11.36 -0.68
CA ARG A 143 4.43 10.66 -0.82
C ARG A 143 4.21 9.21 -1.23
N TYR A 144 5.10 8.72 -2.08
CA TYR A 144 5.22 7.28 -2.35
C TYR A 144 6.22 6.66 -1.37
N ARG A 145 5.85 5.54 -0.78
CA ARG A 145 6.67 4.76 0.14
C ARG A 145 7.06 3.44 -0.52
N PRO A 146 8.06 3.43 -1.43
CA PRO A 146 8.52 2.20 -2.08
C PRO A 146 9.07 1.20 -1.05
N ASP A 147 9.63 1.70 0.05
CA ASP A 147 10.09 0.96 1.23
C ASP A 147 8.98 0.22 1.98
N LEU A 148 7.75 0.63 1.74
CA LEU A 148 6.57 0.26 2.51
C LEU A 148 5.48 -0.23 1.55
N ASP A 149 5.80 -1.32 0.83
CA ASP A 149 4.99 -1.99 -0.20
C ASP A 149 4.34 -1.07 -1.25
N GLY A 150 5.00 0.07 -1.53
CA GLY A 150 4.53 1.07 -2.47
C GLY A 150 3.30 1.81 -1.98
N SER A 151 3.17 1.98 -0.66
CA SER A 151 2.04 2.71 -0.08
C SER A 151 2.10 4.21 -0.40
N LEU A 152 0.93 4.83 -0.46
CA LEU A 152 0.75 6.27 -0.50
C LEU A 152 0.56 6.79 0.91
N GLU A 153 1.26 7.87 1.23
CA GLU A 153 1.17 8.55 2.52
C GLU A 153 0.81 10.01 2.26
N PHE A 154 -0.31 10.46 2.82
CA PHE A 154 -0.77 11.84 2.76
C PHE A 154 -0.84 12.42 4.16
N SER A 155 -0.12 13.51 4.37
CA SER A 155 0.06 14.13 5.68
C SER A 155 0.63 15.54 5.55
N GLU A 156 0.67 16.28 6.65
CA GLU A 156 1.43 17.53 6.73
C GLU A 156 2.94 17.30 6.45
N PRO A 157 3.71 18.32 6.04
CA PRO A 157 5.13 18.19 5.69
C PRO A 157 5.99 17.55 6.80
N GLU A 158 5.77 17.91 8.06
CA GLU A 158 6.54 17.46 9.21
C GLU A 158 6.11 16.07 9.71
N HIS A 159 4.94 15.60 9.28
CA HIS A 159 4.37 14.33 9.67
C HIS A 159 4.76 13.23 8.68
N ARG A 160 5.65 12.33 9.12
CA ARG A 160 5.97 11.09 8.39
C ARG A 160 5.82 9.89 9.32
N HIS A 161 5.07 8.88 8.89
CA HIS A 161 4.91 7.62 9.59
C HIS A 161 6.25 6.91 9.67
N ARG A 162 6.77 6.80 10.89
CA ARG A 162 7.91 5.96 11.22
C ARG A 162 7.40 4.56 11.51
N ILE A 163 7.92 3.62 10.73
CA ILE A 163 7.65 2.20 10.91
C ILE A 163 8.93 1.58 11.45
N GLU A 164 8.83 0.89 12.56
CA GLU A 164 9.95 0.12 13.13
C GLU A 164 9.81 -1.36 12.77
N ILE A 165 8.57 -1.86 12.81
CA ILE A 165 8.21 -3.24 12.54
C ILE A 165 6.80 -3.32 11.93
N ILE A 166 6.57 -4.32 11.10
CA ILE A 166 5.24 -4.66 10.57
C ILE A 166 4.72 -5.86 11.37
N GLU A 167 3.72 -5.63 12.21
CA GLU A 167 3.09 -6.67 13.00
C GLU A 167 1.90 -7.28 12.26
N VAL A 168 1.93 -8.59 12.08
CA VAL A 168 0.89 -9.35 11.38
C VAL A 168 0.30 -10.37 12.33
N LEU A 169 -0.72 -9.94 13.08
CA LEU A 169 -1.37 -10.75 14.12
C LEU A 169 -2.49 -11.62 13.54
N HIS A 170 -3.15 -11.14 12.50
CA HIS A 170 -4.29 -11.83 11.89
C HIS A 170 -4.31 -11.69 10.35
N PRO A 171 -4.88 -12.68 9.63
CA PRO A 171 -4.95 -12.64 8.16
C PRO A 171 -5.90 -11.58 7.60
N ASN A 172 -6.76 -10.99 8.43
CA ASN A 172 -7.72 -9.95 8.05
C ASN A 172 -7.24 -8.52 8.33
N GLN A 173 -5.99 -8.35 8.78
CA GLN A 173 -5.38 -7.04 8.99
C GLN A 173 -4.71 -6.53 7.70
N PRO A 174 -4.34 -5.26 7.67
CA PRO A 174 -3.42 -4.78 6.65
C PRO A 174 -2.07 -5.46 6.81
N PHE A 175 -1.53 -6.01 5.71
CA PHE A 175 -0.48 -7.06 5.69
C PHE A 175 -0.90 -8.46 6.09
N GLY A 176 -2.19 -8.73 6.31
CA GLY A 176 -2.72 -10.06 6.58
C GLY A 176 -2.36 -11.08 5.50
N TRP A 177 -2.11 -10.64 4.26
CA TRP A 177 -1.58 -11.47 3.17
C TRP A 177 -0.19 -12.08 3.46
N LEU A 178 0.58 -11.51 4.40
CA LEU A 178 1.82 -12.11 4.91
C LEU A 178 1.53 -13.28 5.85
N HIS A 179 0.43 -13.24 6.60
CA HIS A 179 0.07 -14.27 7.58
C HIS A 179 -0.05 -15.67 6.92
N PRO A 180 0.42 -16.76 7.55
CA PRO A 180 0.29 -18.10 7.00
C PRO A 180 -1.17 -18.50 6.74
N ALA A 181 -2.07 -18.10 7.63
CA ALA A 181 -3.51 -18.34 7.52
C ALA A 181 -4.27 -17.43 6.55
N ALA A 182 -3.58 -16.59 5.78
CA ALA A 182 -4.22 -15.82 4.70
C ALA A 182 -4.88 -16.77 3.70
N PRO A 183 -6.12 -16.51 3.25
CA PRO A 183 -6.87 -17.40 2.35
C PRO A 183 -6.38 -17.29 0.91
N LEU A 184 -5.07 -17.50 0.72
CA LEU A 184 -4.37 -17.42 -0.55
C LEU A 184 -4.08 -18.84 -1.00
N CYS A 185 -4.97 -19.42 -1.80
CA CYS A 185 -4.81 -20.79 -2.31
C CYS A 185 -3.55 -20.91 -3.18
N PHE A 186 -2.85 -22.04 -3.07
CA PHE A 186 -1.68 -22.36 -3.90
C PHE A 186 -1.46 -23.87 -4.01
N ALA A 187 -0.79 -24.31 -5.08
CA ALA A 187 -0.35 -25.69 -5.24
C ALA A 187 1.04 -25.91 -4.62
N PHE A 188 1.21 -26.97 -3.84
CA PHE A 188 2.51 -27.37 -3.27
C PHE A 188 2.55 -28.88 -3.03
N GLU A 189 3.61 -29.55 -3.51
CA GLU A 189 3.81 -31.00 -3.43
C GLU A 189 2.56 -31.79 -3.87
N GLU A 190 2.01 -31.47 -5.05
CA GLU A 190 0.81 -32.10 -5.64
C GLU A 190 -0.51 -31.88 -4.88
N HIS A 191 -0.50 -31.07 -3.82
CA HIS A 191 -1.71 -30.71 -3.08
C HIS A 191 -2.12 -29.27 -3.35
N CYS A 192 -3.42 -29.00 -3.34
CA CYS A 192 -3.96 -27.65 -3.29
C CYS A 192 -4.15 -27.24 -1.82
N TRP A 193 -3.45 -26.20 -1.39
CA TRP A 193 -3.46 -25.71 -0.01
C TRP A 193 -4.37 -24.48 0.07
N PRO A 194 -5.41 -24.49 0.92
CA PRO A 194 -6.22 -23.29 1.16
C PRO A 194 -5.43 -22.12 1.76
N SER A 195 -4.45 -22.44 2.61
CA SER A 195 -3.50 -21.48 3.19
C SER A 195 -2.21 -22.20 3.61
N ALA A 196 -1.21 -21.43 4.05
CA ALA A 196 0.03 -21.99 4.59
C ALA A 196 -0.07 -22.33 6.09
N ALA A 197 -1.22 -22.08 6.73
CA ALA A 197 -1.42 -22.41 8.14
C ALA A 197 -1.31 -23.90 8.41
N MET A 198 -0.73 -24.26 9.55
CA MET A 198 -0.50 -25.65 9.96
C MET A 198 -1.76 -26.52 9.95
N ARG A 199 -2.94 -25.94 10.21
CA ARG A 199 -4.23 -26.66 10.14
C ARG A 199 -4.56 -27.19 8.75
N ASP A 200 -4.09 -26.51 7.70
CA ASP A 200 -4.37 -26.80 6.30
C ASP A 200 -3.31 -27.72 5.68
N TRP A 201 -2.31 -28.12 6.47
CA TRP A 201 -1.27 -29.03 6.01
C TRP A 201 -1.84 -30.44 5.79
N PRO A 202 -1.37 -31.15 4.74
CA PRO A 202 -1.63 -32.57 4.55
C PRO A 202 -1.45 -33.37 5.83
N PHE A 203 -2.34 -34.35 6.05
CA PHE A 203 -2.34 -35.17 7.25
C PHE A 203 -0.99 -35.87 7.50
N SER A 204 -0.34 -36.33 6.42
CA SER A 204 0.99 -36.94 6.45
C SER A 204 2.04 -36.01 7.08
N LEU A 205 2.08 -34.74 6.67
CA LEU A 205 3.00 -33.74 7.21
C LEU A 205 2.70 -33.42 8.67
N ARG A 206 1.42 -33.28 9.06
CA ARG A 206 1.05 -33.08 10.46
C ARG A 206 1.43 -34.26 11.35
N LYS A 207 1.30 -35.49 10.83
CA LYS A 207 1.73 -36.71 11.54
C LYS A 207 3.26 -36.76 11.67
N ALA A 208 4.00 -36.45 10.60
CA ALA A 208 5.46 -36.39 10.61
C ALA A 208 5.98 -35.33 11.61
N LEU A 209 5.34 -34.16 11.65
CA LEU A 209 5.66 -33.10 12.60
C LEU A 209 5.53 -33.56 14.05
N ARG A 210 4.44 -34.26 14.39
CA ARG A 210 4.21 -34.80 15.74
C ARG A 210 5.20 -35.90 16.14
N ALA A 211 5.73 -36.63 15.16
CA ALA A 211 6.67 -37.72 15.38
C ALA A 211 8.14 -37.30 15.28
N SER A 212 8.42 -36.06 14.88
CA SER A 212 9.77 -35.56 14.66
C SER A 212 10.54 -35.35 15.97
N SER A 213 11.83 -35.68 15.97
CA SER A 213 12.76 -35.29 17.04
C SER A 213 13.13 -33.79 16.99
N GLU A 214 12.90 -33.13 15.84
CA GLU A 214 13.16 -31.70 15.62
C GLU A 214 11.92 -31.01 15.02
N PRO A 215 10.82 -30.85 15.79
CA PRO A 215 9.56 -30.35 15.26
C PRO A 215 9.65 -28.89 14.76
N GLU A 216 10.37 -28.01 15.46
CA GLU A 216 10.47 -26.60 15.05
C GLU A 216 11.26 -26.41 13.74
N ARG A 217 12.32 -27.19 13.54
CA ARG A 217 13.10 -27.16 12.30
C ARG A 217 12.25 -27.63 11.12
N LEU A 218 11.57 -28.77 11.28
CA LEU A 218 10.66 -29.29 10.25
C LEU A 218 9.53 -28.29 9.96
N ARG A 219 8.95 -27.68 11.00
CA ARG A 219 7.90 -26.67 10.87
C ARG A 219 8.39 -25.48 10.05
N ARG A 220 9.57 -24.94 10.39
CA ARG A 220 10.20 -23.83 9.66
C ARG A 220 10.42 -24.17 8.20
N ASP A 221 11.00 -25.33 7.90
CA ASP A 221 11.39 -25.71 6.54
C ASP A 221 10.16 -25.94 5.66
N VAL A 222 9.13 -26.62 6.18
CA VAL A 222 7.85 -26.80 5.47
C VAL A 222 7.17 -25.46 5.24
N LEU A 223 7.08 -24.61 6.27
CA LEU A 223 6.43 -23.31 6.15
C LEU A 223 7.17 -22.41 5.15
N LEU A 224 8.50 -22.36 5.18
CA LEU A 224 9.29 -21.58 4.21
C LEU A 224 9.02 -22.04 2.77
N ARG A 225 9.05 -23.35 2.51
CA ARG A 225 8.80 -23.91 1.17
C ARG A 225 7.36 -23.65 0.70
N ALA A 226 6.38 -23.84 1.58
CA ALA A 226 4.97 -23.57 1.30
C ALA A 226 4.74 -22.08 0.99
N MET A 227 5.32 -21.18 1.79
CA MET A 227 5.23 -19.73 1.60
C MET A 227 5.92 -19.28 0.31
N ARG A 228 7.06 -19.87 -0.07
CA ARG A 228 7.69 -19.64 -1.38
C ARG A 228 6.78 -20.07 -2.53
N ALA A 229 6.20 -21.26 -2.45
CA ALA A 229 5.27 -21.75 -3.46
C ALA A 229 4.03 -20.84 -3.58
N ARG A 230 3.51 -20.35 -2.45
CA ARG A 230 2.44 -19.36 -2.39
C ARG A 230 2.84 -18.08 -3.10
N PHE A 231 3.95 -17.43 -2.72
CA PHE A 231 4.34 -16.16 -3.33
C PHE A 231 4.69 -16.29 -4.82
N ALA A 232 5.30 -17.40 -5.25
CA ALA A 232 5.55 -17.67 -6.67
C ALA A 232 4.27 -17.74 -7.52
N GLN A 233 3.17 -18.25 -6.94
CA GLN A 233 1.85 -18.30 -7.58
C GLN A 233 1.04 -17.01 -7.42
N HIS A 234 1.51 -16.08 -6.58
CA HIS A 234 0.92 -14.76 -6.36
C HIS A 234 1.91 -13.63 -6.66
N PRO A 235 2.28 -13.38 -7.93
CA PRO A 235 3.37 -12.46 -8.28
C PRO A 235 3.17 -11.00 -7.83
N ARG A 236 1.92 -10.57 -7.62
CA ARG A 236 1.61 -9.26 -7.03
C ARG A 236 2.09 -9.17 -5.58
N LEU A 237 1.81 -10.20 -4.79
CA LEU A 237 2.21 -10.26 -3.38
C LEU A 237 3.71 -10.49 -3.22
N GLN A 238 4.32 -11.30 -4.10
CA GLN A 238 5.77 -11.47 -4.13
C GLN A 238 6.48 -10.13 -4.36
N ARG A 239 6.05 -9.34 -5.35
CA ARG A 239 6.62 -8.01 -5.61
C ARG A 239 6.45 -7.06 -4.42
N ARG A 240 5.30 -7.09 -3.75
CA ARG A 240 5.07 -6.30 -2.53
C ARG A 240 6.01 -6.72 -1.41
N LEU A 241 6.20 -8.03 -1.21
CA LEU A 241 7.10 -8.58 -0.20
C LEU A 241 8.55 -8.13 -0.42
N THR A 242 9.04 -8.17 -1.66
CA THR A 242 10.42 -7.79 -1.98
C THR A 242 10.70 -6.29 -1.78
N CYS A 243 9.66 -5.45 -1.82
CA CYS A 243 9.80 -4.01 -1.59
C CYS A 243 9.76 -3.62 -0.10
N LEU A 244 9.35 -4.54 0.79
CA LEU A 244 9.29 -4.26 2.22
C LEU A 244 10.70 -4.13 2.82
N SER A 245 11.03 -2.92 3.23
CA SER A 245 12.32 -2.61 3.88
C SER A 245 12.29 -2.81 5.40
N TYR A 246 11.11 -3.12 5.97
CA TYR A 246 10.92 -3.26 7.40
C TYR A 246 10.87 -4.73 7.83
N PRO A 247 11.33 -5.03 9.07
CA PRO A 247 11.13 -6.34 9.68
C PRO A 247 9.63 -6.66 9.79
N VAL A 248 9.29 -7.93 9.60
CA VAL A 248 7.92 -8.43 9.73
C VAL A 248 7.86 -9.39 10.90
N MET A 249 6.97 -9.12 11.86
CA MET A 249 6.69 -10.00 12.97
C MET A 249 5.32 -10.65 12.79
N CYS A 250 5.30 -11.97 12.85
CA CYS A 250 4.07 -12.76 12.80
C CYS A 250 4.22 -13.89 13.82
N PRO A 251 3.40 -13.96 14.87
CA PRO A 251 3.55 -14.96 15.95
C PRO A 251 3.50 -16.41 15.45
N ASP A 252 2.77 -16.66 14.37
CA ASP A 252 2.63 -17.98 13.76
C ASP A 252 3.82 -18.39 12.86
N CYS A 253 4.75 -17.46 12.60
CA CYS A 253 5.94 -17.68 11.79
C CYS A 253 7.21 -17.74 12.65
N PRO A 254 8.18 -18.61 12.31
CA PRO A 254 9.55 -18.45 12.77
C PRO A 254 10.10 -17.06 12.38
N PRO A 255 10.93 -16.42 13.24
CA PRO A 255 11.35 -15.03 13.07
C PRO A 255 12.07 -14.70 11.76
N ASP A 256 12.77 -15.66 11.19
CA ASP A 256 13.63 -15.48 10.02
C ASP A 256 12.92 -15.73 8.67
N ILE A 257 11.66 -16.19 8.69
CA ILE A 257 10.96 -16.61 7.48
C ILE A 257 10.87 -15.48 6.44
N TYR A 258 10.50 -14.26 6.84
CA TYR A 258 10.29 -13.19 5.87
C TYR A 258 11.58 -12.71 5.23
N GLU A 259 12.68 -12.67 5.98
CA GLU A 259 14.00 -12.36 5.42
C GLU A 259 14.46 -13.47 4.47
N ALA A 260 14.21 -14.74 4.81
CA ALA A 260 14.49 -15.88 3.93
C ALA A 260 13.61 -15.93 2.67
N LEU A 261 12.42 -15.32 2.70
CA LEU A 261 11.52 -15.19 1.55
C LEU A 261 11.90 -14.00 0.65
N LYS A 262 12.45 -12.91 1.20
CA LYS A 262 12.95 -11.77 0.42
C LYS A 262 14.25 -12.10 -0.32
N ALA A 263 15.05 -13.01 0.24
CA ALA A 263 16.36 -13.40 -0.32
C ALA A 263 16.28 -14.45 -1.45
N SER A 264 15.08 -14.93 -1.82
CA SER A 264 14.88 -16.00 -2.81
C SER A 264 14.48 -15.51 -4.19
#